data_AF-A0A967RKZ0-F1
#
_entry.id   AF-A0A967RKZ0-F1
#
_cell.length_a   1.000
_cell.length_b   1.000
_cell.length_c   1.000
_cell.angle_alpha   90.00
_cell.angle_beta   90.00
_cell.angle_gamma   90.00
#
_symmetry.space_group_name_H-M   'P 1'
#
loop_
_entity.id
_entity.type
_entity.pdbx_description
1 polymer ?
#
loop_
_entity_poly.entity_id
_entity_poly.type
_entity_poly.pdbx_seq_one_letter_code
_entity_poly.pdbx_strand_id
1 'polypeptide(L)'
;MTTFLVIWFVSAFLAALWATYDLITNQPKIMPVIKIAWVLIILYLGVIGLALYIFSCRVSSNQDHDDFVAPMWKRALGSTIHCVSGDALGIVIVAVIVANTHLPMAVEF
;
A
#
# COMPACT_ATOMS: atom_id res chain seq x y z
N MET A 1 -16.51 13.05 -15.10
CA MET A 1 -15.10 12.68 -14.81
C MET A 1 -14.71 12.99 -13.35
N THR A 2 -15.05 14.18 -12.83
CA THR A 2 -14.72 14.60 -11.46
C THR A 2 -15.38 13.75 -10.36
N THR A 3 -16.68 13.42 -10.47
CA THR A 3 -17.39 12.64 -9.45
C THR A 3 -16.79 11.26 -9.22
N PHE A 4 -16.42 10.56 -10.30
CA PHE A 4 -15.76 9.25 -10.22
C PHE A 4 -14.44 9.32 -9.45
N LEU A 5 -13.59 10.31 -9.77
CA LEU A 5 -12.31 10.51 -9.09
C LEU A 5 -12.49 10.83 -7.61
N VAL A 6 -13.45 11.70 -7.27
CA VAL A 6 -13.74 12.02 -5.87
C VAL A 6 -14.18 10.77 -5.10
N ILE A 7 -15.11 9.98 -5.66
CA ILE A 7 -15.54 8.72 -5.04
C ILE A 7 -14.34 7.77 -4.87
N TRP A 8 -13.51 7.64 -5.90
CA TRP A 8 -12.32 6.81 -5.86
C TRP A 8 -11.36 7.23 -4.74
N PHE A 9 -10.96 8.50 -4.68
CA PHE A 9 -10.04 8.99 -3.66
C PHE A 9 -10.60 8.91 -2.25
N VAL A 10 -11.87 9.23 -2.05
CA VAL A 10 -12.54 9.08 -0.74
C VAL A 10 -12.55 7.62 -0.32
N SER A 11 -12.89 6.70 -1.23
CA SER A 11 -12.90 5.27 -0.93
C SER A 11 -11.50 4.73 -0.61
N ALA A 12 -10.47 5.16 -1.34
CA ALA A 12 -9.08 4.79 -1.12
C ALA A 12 -8.58 5.30 0.24
N PHE A 13 -8.91 6.54 0.60
CA PHE A 13 -8.54 7.13 1.88
C PHE A 13 -9.22 6.42 3.06
N LEU A 14 -10.52 6.14 2.97
CA LEU A 14 -11.24 5.37 4.00
C LEU A 14 -10.69 3.95 4.12
N ALA A 15 -10.37 3.30 3.00
CA ALA A 15 -9.72 1.98 2.98
C ALA A 15 -8.35 2.00 3.68
N ALA A 16 -7.53 3.03 3.42
CA ALA A 16 -6.22 3.18 4.05
C ALA A 16 -6.35 3.42 5.55
N LEU A 17 -7.30 4.25 6.00
CA LEU A 17 -7.58 4.46 7.42
C LEU A 17 -8.00 3.16 8.12
N TRP A 18 -8.94 2.42 7.52
CA TRP A 18 -9.38 1.14 8.05
C TRP A 18 -8.24 0.12 8.13
N ALA A 19 -7.44 0.00 7.06
CA ALA A 19 -6.31 -0.92 7.04
C ALA A 19 -5.23 -0.51 8.03
N THR A 20 -4.98 0.78 8.23
CA THR A 20 -4.06 1.29 9.25
C THR A 20 -4.52 0.86 10.64
N TYR A 21 -5.81 1.00 10.94
CA TYR A 21 -6.40 0.52 12.18
C TYR A 21 -6.21 -1.00 12.34
N ASP A 22 -6.59 -1.80 11.33
CA ASP A 22 -6.47 -3.27 11.35
C ASP A 22 -5.01 -3.74 11.50
N LEU A 23 -4.06 -3.10 10.83
CA LEU A 23 -2.63 -3.39 10.91
C LEU A 23 -2.04 -3.11 12.30
N ILE A 24 -2.57 -2.11 13.01
CA ILE A 24 -2.11 -1.74 14.35
C ILE A 24 -2.76 -2.63 15.40
N THR A 25 -4.08 -2.87 15.32
CA THR A 25 -4.83 -3.57 16.37
C THR A 25 -4.86 -5.08 16.18
N ASN A 26 -5.05 -5.55 14.95
CA ASN A 26 -5.36 -6.96 14.67
C ASN A 26 -4.15 -7.73 14.12
N GLN A 27 -3.14 -7.03 13.59
CA GLN A 27 -1.94 -7.66 13.00
C GLN A 27 -0.62 -7.23 13.68
N PRO A 28 -0.43 -7.45 14.99
CA PRO A 28 0.75 -6.99 15.71
C PRO A 28 2.06 -7.65 15.24
N LYS A 29 2.00 -8.90 14.75
CA LYS A 29 3.17 -9.69 14.33
C LYS A 29 3.83 -9.23 13.02
N ILE A 30 3.11 -8.47 12.17
CA ILE A 30 3.66 -8.00 10.89
C ILE A 30 4.77 -6.98 11.13
N MET A 31 5.88 -7.10 10.40
CA MET A 31 6.99 -6.15 10.49
C MET A 31 6.54 -4.70 10.19
N PRO A 32 7.01 -3.68 10.95
CA PRO A 32 6.55 -2.30 10.79
C PRO A 32 6.66 -1.74 9.38
N VAL A 33 7.76 -2.04 8.67
CA VAL A 33 8.00 -1.58 7.29
C VAL A 33 6.95 -2.15 6.32
N ILE A 34 6.54 -3.40 6.51
CA ILE A 34 5.49 -4.02 5.68
C ILE A 34 4.11 -3.42 5.98
N LYS A 35 3.85 -2.99 7.22
CA LYS A 35 2.62 -2.25 7.54
C LYS A 35 2.54 -0.94 6.74
N ILE A 36 3.65 -0.20 6.68
CA ILE A 36 3.73 1.04 5.88
C ILE A 36 3.53 0.72 4.40
N ALA A 37 4.17 -0.31 3.88
CA ALA A 37 4.03 -0.73 2.48
C ALA A 37 2.56 -1.00 2.11
N TRP A 38 1.81 -1.67 2.98
CA TRP A 38 0.37 -1.93 2.76
C TRP A 38 -0.47 -0.67 2.74
N VAL A 39 -0.22 0.27 3.66
CA VAL A 39 -0.95 1.55 3.67
C VAL A 39 -0.67 2.33 2.38
N LEU A 40 0.60 2.38 1.94
CA LEU A 40 0.97 3.03 0.68
C LEU A 40 0.32 2.36 -0.54
N ILE A 41 0.35 1.03 -0.63
CA ILE A 41 -0.33 0.30 -1.73
C ILE A 41 -1.82 0.59 -1.77
N ILE A 42 -2.50 0.69 -0.61
CA ILE A 42 -3.93 1.00 -0.57
C ILE A 42 -4.17 2.45 -1.01
N LEU A 43 -3.28 3.39 -0.69
CA LEU A 43 -3.38 4.75 -1.20
C LEU A 43 -3.16 4.81 -2.73
N TYR A 44 -2.28 3.97 -3.28
CA TYR A 44 -1.98 3.95 -4.72
C TYR A 44 -3.03 3.21 -5.55
N LEU A 45 -3.51 2.05 -5.06
CA LEU A 45 -4.41 1.14 -5.78
C LEU A 45 -5.86 1.22 -5.28
N GLY A 46 -6.13 2.00 -4.25
CA GLY A 46 -7.46 2.16 -3.65
C GLY A 46 -8.02 0.86 -3.10
N VAL A 47 -9.31 0.64 -3.34
CA VAL A 47 -10.06 -0.55 -2.87
C VAL A 47 -9.49 -1.87 -3.39
N ILE A 48 -8.77 -1.86 -4.52
CA ILE A 48 -8.09 -3.04 -5.05
C ILE A 48 -6.92 -3.43 -4.13
N GLY A 49 -6.12 -2.44 -3.70
CA GLY A 49 -5.05 -2.67 -2.72
C GLY A 49 -5.57 -3.23 -1.41
N LEU A 50 -6.75 -2.77 -0.97
CA LEU A 50 -7.41 -3.27 0.24
C LEU A 50 -7.84 -4.74 0.08
N ALA A 51 -8.39 -5.10 -1.08
CA ALA A 51 -8.74 -6.50 -1.36
C ALA A 51 -7.50 -7.40 -1.32
N LEU A 52 -6.40 -6.98 -1.95
CA LEU A 52 -5.13 -7.71 -1.90
C LEU A 52 -4.66 -7.91 -0.46
N TYR A 53 -4.72 -6.88 0.37
CA TYR A 53 -4.36 -6.96 1.80
C TYR A 53 -5.16 -8.02 2.54
N ILE A 54 -6.49 -8.01 2.37
CA ILE A 54 -7.40 -8.92 3.06
C ILE A 54 -7.12 -10.38 2.67
N PHE A 55 -6.87 -10.65 1.39
CA PHE A 55 -6.69 -12.03 0.92
C PHE A 55 -5.28 -12.58 1.11
N SER A 56 -4.26 -11.73 1.12
CA SER A 56 -2.86 -12.18 1.10
C SER A 56 -2.11 -12.00 2.41
N CYS A 57 -2.50 -11.04 3.25
CA CYS A 57 -1.72 -10.67 4.43
C CYS A 57 -2.50 -10.66 5.74
N ARG A 58 -3.80 -10.34 5.71
CA ARG A 58 -4.64 -10.26 6.90
C ARG A 58 -4.96 -11.65 7.45
N VAL A 59 -4.49 -11.93 8.66
CA VAL A 59 -4.67 -13.21 9.34
C VAL A 59 -5.84 -13.14 10.32
N SER A 60 -6.56 -14.25 10.53
CA SER A 60 -7.53 -14.35 11.63
C SER A 60 -6.81 -14.51 12.98
N SER A 61 -7.47 -14.16 14.09
CA SER A 61 -6.84 -14.17 15.42
C SER A 61 -6.24 -15.50 15.86
N ASN A 62 -6.68 -16.62 15.29
CA ASN A 62 -6.27 -17.98 15.68
C ASN A 62 -5.28 -18.63 14.70
N GLN A 63 -4.82 -17.92 13.67
CA GLN A 63 -3.90 -18.46 12.67
C GLN A 63 -2.53 -17.78 12.78
N ASP A 64 -1.46 -18.55 12.58
CA ASP A 64 -0.12 -17.97 12.51
C ASP A 64 0.15 -17.28 11.17
N HIS A 65 0.89 -16.16 11.20
CA HIS A 65 1.13 -15.35 10.02
C HIS A 65 1.97 -16.09 8.99
N ASP A 66 3.01 -16.81 9.43
CA ASP A 66 3.95 -17.47 8.54
C ASP A 66 3.28 -18.63 7.78
N ASP A 67 2.37 -19.34 8.45
CA ASP A 67 1.55 -20.38 7.84
C ASP A 67 0.54 -19.79 6.85
N PHE A 68 -0.09 -18.67 7.20
CA PHE A 68 -1.08 -18.03 6.32
C PHE A 68 -0.46 -17.54 5.01
N VAL A 69 0.76 -17.00 5.07
CA VAL A 69 1.50 -16.50 3.91
C VAL A 69 2.34 -17.57 3.21
N ALA A 70 2.37 -18.81 3.70
CA ALA A 70 3.17 -19.90 3.11
C ALA A 70 2.92 -20.15 1.60
N PRO A 71 1.68 -20.03 1.06
CA PRO A 71 1.45 -20.17 -0.38
C PRO A 71 2.28 -19.18 -1.22
N MET A 72 2.94 -19.68 -2.26
CA MET A 72 3.92 -18.91 -3.05
C MET A 72 3.35 -17.60 -3.62
N TRP A 73 2.09 -17.60 -4.07
CA TRP A 73 1.46 -16.39 -4.61
C TRP A 73 1.33 -15.28 -3.56
N LYS A 74 1.14 -15.61 -2.27
CA LYS A 74 1.07 -14.63 -1.18
C LYS A 74 2.45 -14.08 -0.85
N ARG A 75 3.48 -14.93 -0.84
CA ARG A 75 4.88 -14.50 -0.64
C ARG A 75 5.36 -13.62 -1.78
N ALA A 76 5.06 -14.00 -3.02
CA ALA A 76 5.37 -13.22 -4.21
C ALA A 76 4.66 -11.86 -4.17
N LEU A 77 3.37 -11.84 -3.83
CA LEU A 77 2.63 -10.59 -3.67
C LEU A 77 3.23 -9.71 -2.55
N GLY A 78 3.60 -10.31 -1.42
CA GLY A 78 4.26 -9.61 -0.31
C GLY A 78 5.59 -8.97 -0.71
N SER A 79 6.44 -9.68 -1.47
CA SER A 79 7.71 -9.11 -1.97
C SER A 79 7.47 -8.03 -3.02
N THR A 80 6.52 -8.23 -3.95
CA THR A 80 6.17 -7.21 -4.95
C THR A 80 5.69 -5.92 -4.30
N ILE A 81 4.83 -6.01 -3.29
CA ILE A 81 4.30 -4.83 -2.58
C ILE A 81 5.41 -4.04 -1.88
N HIS A 82 6.38 -4.72 -1.29
CA HIS A 82 7.53 -4.06 -0.68
C HIS A 82 8.27 -3.18 -1.70
N CYS A 83 8.56 -3.71 -2.90
CA CYS A 83 9.22 -2.96 -3.96
C CYS A 83 8.33 -1.83 -4.51
N VAL A 84 7.13 -2.16 -4.97
CA VAL A 84 6.22 -1.20 -5.63
C VAL A 84 5.87 -0.03 -4.70
N SER A 85 5.70 -0.29 -3.41
CA SER A 85 5.41 0.77 -2.44
C SER A 85 6.55 1.78 -2.32
N GLY A 86 7.80 1.30 -2.31
CA GLY A 86 9.01 2.12 -2.22
C GLY A 86 9.28 2.89 -3.50
N ASP A 87 9.17 2.23 -4.67
CA ASP A 87 9.41 2.85 -5.98
C ASP A 87 8.45 4.02 -6.22
N ALA A 88 7.15 3.80 -5.99
CA ALA A 88 6.14 4.84 -6.16
C ALA A 88 6.32 5.99 -5.15
N LEU A 89 6.68 5.69 -3.90
CA LEU A 89 6.97 6.74 -2.91
C LEU A 89 8.17 7.59 -3.35
N GLY A 90 9.23 6.95 -3.86
CA GLY A 90 10.40 7.64 -4.40
C GLY A 90 10.06 8.59 -5.54
N ILE A 91 9.24 8.15 -6.50
CA ILE A 91 8.76 8.98 -7.61
C ILE A 91 8.00 10.20 -7.08
N VAL A 92 7.07 10.01 -6.14
CA VAL A 92 6.29 11.11 -5.56
C VAL A 92 7.19 12.11 -4.83
N ILE A 93 8.15 11.64 -4.03
CA ILE A 93 9.09 12.50 -3.31
C ILE A 93 9.92 13.34 -4.29
N VAL A 94 10.49 12.71 -5.32
CA VAL A 94 11.29 13.41 -6.34
C VAL A 94 10.44 14.43 -7.08
N ALA A 95 9.23 14.07 -7.49
CA ALA A 95 8.31 14.98 -8.17
C ALA A 95 7.99 16.22 -7.31
N VAL A 96 7.75 16.04 -6.01
CA VAL A 96 7.53 17.16 -5.08
C VAL A 96 8.77 18.05 -4.98
N ILE A 97 9.96 17.47 -4.81
CA ILE A 97 11.21 18.25 -4.70
C ILE A 97 11.45 19.07 -5.97
N VAL A 98 11.36 18.43 -7.14
CA VAL A 98 11.56 19.07 -8.44
C VAL A 98 10.56 20.20 -8.65
N ALA A 99 9.28 19.97 -8.35
CA ALA A 99 8.22 20.98 -8.50
C ALA A 99 8.45 22.23 -7.63
N ASN A 100 9.05 22.07 -6.44
CA ASN A 100 9.32 23.18 -5.52
C ASN A 100 10.66 23.89 -5.76
N THR A 101 11.62 23.22 -6.41
CA THR A 101 12.98 23.74 -6.61
C THR A 101 13.25 24.19 -8.05
N HIS A 102 12.32 23.96 -8.96
CA HIS A 102 12.46 24.23 -10.40
C HIS A 102 13.71 23.58 -11.02
N LEU A 103 14.16 22.46 -10.45
CA LEU A 103 15.24 21.68 -11.02
C LEU A 103 14.81 21.15 -12.40
N PRO A 104 15.72 21.13 -13.39
CA PRO A 104 15.38 20.65 -14.73
C PRO A 104 15.03 19.16 -14.66
N MET A 105 13.87 18.79 -15.21
CA MET A 105 13.53 17.37 -15.44
C MET A 105 14.33 16.88 -16.64
N ALA A 106 15.21 15.91 -16.42
CA ALA A 106 16.08 15.40 -17.48
C ALA A 106 15.34 14.57 -18.55
N VAL A 107 14.14 14.06 -18.25
CA VAL A 107 13.31 13.29 -19.18
C VAL A 107 11.86 13.77 -19.04
N GLU A 108 11.39 14.50 -20.04
CA GLU A 108 9.97 14.81 -20.21
C GLU A 108 9.34 13.62 -20.98
N PHE A 109 8.32 12.99 -20.41
CA PHE A 109 7.51 11.96 -21.08
C PHE A 109 6.13 12.52 -21.40
#